data_AF-A0A925U5L6-F1
#
_entry.id   AF-A0A925U5L6-F1
#
_cell.length_a   1.000
_cell.length_b   1.000
_cell.length_c   1.000
_cell.angle_alpha   90.00
_cell.angle_beta   90.00
_cell.angle_gamma   90.00
#
_symmetry.space_group_name_H-M   'P 1'
#
loop_
_entity.id
_entity.type
_entity.pdbx_description
1 polymer ?
#
loop_
_entity_poly.entity_id
_entity_poly.type
_entity_poly.pdbx_seq_one_letter_code
_entity_poly.pdbx_strand_id
1 'polypeptide(L)'
;MTHVLQHARARLNSRLFALTAAIGVAAAISASAPAQAAQCKPFHVNTMSVILNNKDAAKHNAKWAWANKTGGMYGMSWRHWSNAKGKDVDCFKAGFGFRCAASAKPCI
;
A
#
# COMPACT_ATOMS: atom_id res chain seq x y z
N MET A 1 5.24 -28.71 54.65
CA MET A 1 4.42 -27.91 55.56
C MET A 1 4.44 -26.48 55.06
N THR A 2 3.31 -25.99 54.58
CA THR A 2 3.07 -24.58 54.19
C THR A 2 2.74 -23.72 55.41
N HIS A 3 2.82 -22.39 55.21
CA HIS A 3 2.38 -21.29 56.09
C HIS A 3 3.39 -20.91 57.18
N VAL A 4 3.72 -19.63 57.38
CA VAL A 4 2.84 -18.61 57.98
C VAL A 4 3.51 -17.23 57.75
N LEU A 5 2.84 -16.28 57.07
CA LEU A 5 2.24 -15.03 57.62
C LEU A 5 3.27 -14.10 58.28
N GLN A 6 3.20 -12.78 58.25
CA GLN A 6 2.30 -11.75 57.76
C GLN A 6 2.99 -10.46 58.25
N HIS A 7 2.73 -9.33 57.61
CA HIS A 7 2.52 -8.00 58.20
C HIS A 7 2.79 -7.04 57.02
N ALA A 8 1.89 -6.15 56.61
CA ALA A 8 1.05 -5.36 57.48
C ALA A 8 -0.09 -4.70 56.68
N ARG A 9 -1.26 -4.67 57.34
CA ARG A 9 -2.11 -3.49 57.53
C ARG A 9 -2.62 -2.83 56.24
N ALA A 10 -3.79 -3.25 55.75
CA ALA A 10 -5.09 -2.82 56.26
C ALA A 10 -5.26 -1.28 56.31
N ARG A 11 -5.81 -0.73 55.23
CA ARG A 11 -6.87 0.27 55.34
C ARG A 11 -8.02 -0.19 54.46
N LEU A 12 -8.93 -0.94 55.08
CA LEU A 12 -10.28 -1.10 54.56
C LEU A 12 -11.01 0.23 54.76
N ASN A 13 -11.61 0.77 53.71
CA ASN A 13 -12.89 1.44 53.89
C ASN A 13 -13.85 1.00 52.79
N SER A 14 -14.89 0.32 53.26
CA SER A 14 -15.97 -0.27 52.51
C SER A 14 -16.82 0.79 51.83
N ARG A 15 -17.26 0.55 50.59
CA ARG A 15 -18.69 0.35 50.26
C ARG A 15 -18.79 -0.41 48.94
N LEU A 16 -19.59 -1.47 49.00
CA LEU A 16 -20.07 -2.26 47.88
C LEU A 16 -20.61 -1.36 46.76
N PHE A 17 -20.14 -1.58 45.55
CA PHE A 17 -21.02 -1.75 44.40
C PHE A 17 -20.57 -3.01 43.67
N ALA A 18 -21.32 -4.09 43.90
CA ALA A 18 -21.32 -5.23 43.03
C ALA A 18 -21.89 -4.78 41.67
N LEU A 19 -21.16 -5.05 40.58
CA LEU A 19 -21.72 -5.17 39.24
C LEU A 19 -20.76 -6.04 38.41
N THR A 20 -21.00 -7.34 38.48
CA THR A 20 -20.63 -8.29 37.42
C THR A 20 -21.30 -7.86 36.12
N ALA A 21 -20.52 -7.63 35.06
CA ALA A 21 -21.04 -7.69 33.70
C ALA A 21 -19.91 -8.10 32.73
N ALA A 22 -19.95 -9.39 32.37
CA ALA A 22 -19.51 -9.99 31.11
C ALA A 22 -18.14 -9.57 30.53
N ILE A 23 -17.18 -10.49 30.64
CA ILE A 23 -16.08 -10.63 29.69
C ILE A 23 -16.70 -10.96 28.32
N GLY A 24 -17.08 -9.94 27.56
CA GLY A 24 -17.43 -10.07 26.16
C GLY A 24 -16.16 -10.00 25.32
N VAL A 25 -15.51 -11.15 25.08
CA VAL A 25 -14.52 -11.25 24.00
C VAL A 25 -15.31 -11.14 22.70
N ALA A 26 -15.49 -9.92 22.21
CA ALA A 26 -15.93 -9.68 20.85
C ALA A 26 -14.83 -10.22 19.92
N ALA A 27 -14.98 -11.47 19.48
CA ALA A 27 -14.18 -12.02 18.40
C ALA A 27 -14.47 -11.16 17.16
N ALA A 28 -13.58 -10.23 16.87
CA ALA A 28 -13.57 -9.48 15.63
C ALA A 28 -13.30 -10.47 14.50
N ILE A 29 -14.37 -11.03 13.95
CA ILE A 29 -14.34 -11.86 12.75
C ILE A 29 -13.92 -10.93 11.63
N SER A 30 -12.62 -10.92 11.35
CA SER A 30 -12.05 -10.18 10.23
C SER A 30 -12.54 -10.86 8.98
N ALA A 31 -13.61 -10.33 8.37
CA ALA A 31 -14.06 -10.76 7.06
C ALA A 31 -12.96 -10.42 6.05
N SER A 32 -12.09 -11.38 5.77
CA SER A 32 -11.13 -11.31 4.67
C SER A 32 -11.92 -11.37 3.38
N ALA A 33 -12.33 -10.20 2.86
CA ALA A 33 -12.88 -10.11 1.51
C ALA A 33 -11.89 -10.75 0.53
N PRO A 34 -12.34 -11.60 -0.41
CA PRO A 34 -11.44 -12.20 -1.37
C PRO A 34 -10.77 -11.08 -2.17
N ALA A 35 -9.44 -11.05 -2.15
CA ALA A 35 -8.67 -10.16 -3.00
C ALA A 35 -9.05 -10.47 -4.45
N GLN A 36 -9.78 -9.55 -5.08
CA GLN A 36 -10.17 -9.67 -6.47
C GLN A 36 -8.89 -9.83 -7.30
N ALA A 37 -8.82 -10.88 -8.11
CA ALA A 37 -7.68 -11.11 -8.96
C ALA A 37 -7.53 -9.92 -9.92
N ALA A 38 -6.38 -9.25 -9.86
CA ALA A 38 -6.11 -8.06 -10.67
C ALA A 38 -6.34 -8.38 -12.16
N GLN A 39 -7.17 -7.57 -12.81
CA GLN A 39 -7.46 -7.74 -14.23
C GLN A 39 -6.39 -7.01 -15.03
N CYS A 40 -5.59 -7.73 -15.80
CA CYS A 40 -4.47 -7.16 -16.54
C CYS A 40 -4.67 -7.25 -18.06
N LYS A 41 -4.20 -6.23 -18.79
CA LYS A 41 -4.06 -6.32 -20.25
C LYS A 41 -2.88 -7.23 -20.61
N PRO A 42 -2.96 -7.94 -21.76
CA PRO A 42 -1.94 -8.93 -22.13
C PRO A 42 -0.59 -8.30 -22.52
N PHE A 43 -0.59 -7.06 -23.03
CA PHE A 43 0.60 -6.41 -23.59
C PHE A 43 1.21 -5.37 -22.65
N HIS A 44 2.54 -5.23 -22.73
CA HIS A 44 3.25 -4.11 -22.11
C HIS A 44 3.01 -2.84 -22.89
N VAL A 45 2.68 -1.77 -22.17
CA VAL A 45 2.73 -0.41 -22.71
C VAL A 45 4.10 0.17 -22.37
N ASN A 46 4.78 0.68 -23.40
CA ASN A 46 6.07 1.37 -23.28
C ASN A 46 5.92 2.84 -23.66
N THR A 47 6.60 3.72 -22.91
CA THR A 47 6.69 5.16 -23.16
C THR A 47 8.05 5.70 -22.75
N MET A 48 8.47 6.80 -23.37
CA MET A 48 9.67 7.53 -22.99
C MET A 48 9.31 8.87 -22.37
N SER A 49 10.12 9.33 -21.42
CA SER A 49 10.09 10.73 -21.00
C SER A 49 10.67 11.64 -22.07
N VAL A 50 10.40 12.94 -21.92
CA VAL A 50 11.26 13.99 -22.48
C VAL A 50 12.63 13.99 -21.78
N ILE A 51 13.62 14.66 -22.38
CA ILE A 51 14.94 14.82 -21.75
C ILE A 51 14.83 15.87 -20.64
N LEU A 52 15.18 15.51 -19.40
CA LEU A 52 15.14 16.40 -18.25
C LEU A 52 16.46 16.40 -17.50
N ASN A 53 16.83 17.55 -16.92
CA ASN A 53 18.12 17.76 -16.26
C ASN A 53 18.25 16.96 -14.95
N ASN A 54 17.13 16.46 -14.42
CA ASN A 54 17.04 15.67 -13.20
C ASN A 54 16.50 14.27 -13.53
N LYS A 55 17.20 13.22 -13.08
CA LYS A 55 16.85 11.82 -13.34
C LYS A 55 15.48 11.44 -12.75
N ASP A 56 15.14 11.91 -11.56
CA ASP A 56 13.86 11.57 -10.92
C ASP A 56 12.70 12.33 -11.57
N ALA A 57 12.91 13.55 -12.05
CA ALA A 57 11.96 14.25 -12.90
C ALA A 57 11.70 13.48 -14.21
N ALA A 58 12.75 12.96 -14.85
CA ALA A 58 12.64 12.10 -16.04
C ALA A 58 11.86 10.81 -15.75
N LYS A 59 12.13 10.13 -14.62
CA LYS A 59 11.35 8.95 -14.19
C LYS A 59 9.88 9.28 -13.97
N HIS A 60 9.58 10.37 -13.27
CA HIS A 60 8.21 10.81 -13.01
C HIS A 60 7.49 11.10 -14.32
N ASN A 61 8.13 11.84 -15.23
CA ASN A 61 7.59 12.14 -16.54
C ASN A 61 7.35 10.87 -17.39
N ALA A 62 8.25 9.88 -17.34
CA ALA A 62 8.06 8.59 -18.03
C ALA A 62 6.81 7.84 -17.52
N LYS A 63 6.63 7.76 -16.20
CA LYS A 63 5.44 7.14 -15.59
C LYS A 63 4.16 7.91 -15.91
N TRP A 64 4.23 9.24 -15.92
CA TRP A 64 3.10 10.08 -16.30
C TRP A 64 2.72 9.90 -17.78
N ALA A 65 3.71 9.83 -18.67
CA ALA A 65 3.48 9.54 -20.09
C ALA A 65 2.85 8.15 -20.28
N TRP A 66 3.33 7.15 -19.53
CA TRP A 66 2.74 5.81 -19.51
C TRP A 66 1.28 5.85 -19.08
N ALA A 67 0.97 6.57 -17.99
CA ALA A 67 -0.38 6.69 -17.47
C ALA A 67 -1.33 7.33 -18.50
N ASN A 68 -0.92 8.44 -19.12
CA ASN A 68 -1.74 9.10 -20.14
C ASN A 68 -1.97 8.22 -21.37
N LYS A 69 -0.93 7.55 -21.88
CA LYS A 69 -1.05 6.63 -23.00
C LYS A 69 -2.02 5.49 -22.68
N THR A 70 -1.84 4.88 -21.51
CA THR A 70 -2.68 3.77 -21.05
C THR A 70 -4.13 4.21 -20.83
N GLY A 71 -4.34 5.38 -20.23
CA GLY A 71 -5.66 5.98 -20.02
C GLY A 71 -6.37 6.28 -21.33
N GLY A 72 -5.64 6.76 -22.35
CA GLY A 72 -6.19 6.98 -23.69
C GLY A 72 -6.51 5.68 -24.44
N MET A 73 -5.75 4.60 -24.21
CA MET A 73 -5.97 3.32 -24.88
C MET A 73 -7.07 2.46 -24.26
N TYR A 74 -7.18 2.44 -22.93
CA TYR A 74 -8.02 1.47 -22.21
C TYR A 74 -9.02 2.11 -21.24
N GLY A 75 -8.95 3.42 -21.03
CA GLY A 75 -9.80 4.17 -20.10
C GLY A 75 -9.12 4.50 -18.78
N MET A 76 -9.75 5.41 -18.03
CA MET A 76 -9.15 6.06 -16.86
C MET A 76 -8.77 5.09 -15.73
N SER A 77 -9.52 4.01 -15.53
CA SER A 77 -9.21 3.02 -14.49
C SER A 77 -7.87 2.30 -14.74
N TRP A 78 -7.40 2.21 -15.99
CA TRP A 78 -6.18 1.46 -16.34
C TRP A 78 -4.90 2.29 -16.19
N ARG A 79 -5.00 3.61 -15.96
CA ARG A 79 -3.84 4.52 -15.96
C ARG A 79 -3.01 4.52 -14.68
N HIS A 80 -3.43 3.75 -13.66
CA HIS A 80 -2.79 3.77 -12.35
C HIS A 80 -1.49 2.95 -12.35
N TRP A 81 -0.35 3.64 -12.41
CA TRP A 81 0.99 3.00 -12.35
C TRP A 81 1.16 2.11 -11.11
N SER A 82 0.51 2.41 -9.99
CA SER A 82 0.56 1.57 -8.78
C SER A 82 0.03 0.16 -9.03
N ASN A 83 -1.04 0.04 -9.82
CA ASN A 83 -1.77 -1.21 -10.06
C ASN A 83 -1.11 -2.04 -11.18
N ALA A 84 -0.31 -1.40 -12.03
CA ALA A 84 0.37 -2.05 -13.14
C ALA A 84 1.33 -3.17 -12.67
N LYS A 85 1.51 -4.17 -13.52
CA LYS A 85 2.38 -5.35 -13.29
C LYS A 85 3.57 -5.34 -14.24
N GLY A 86 4.67 -6.00 -13.83
CA GLY A 86 5.91 -6.01 -14.60
C GLY A 86 6.47 -4.59 -14.83
N LYS A 87 6.42 -3.76 -13.78
CA LYS A 87 6.80 -2.35 -13.83
C LYS A 87 8.31 -2.24 -13.90
N ASP A 88 8.78 -1.55 -14.92
CA ASP A 88 10.18 -1.25 -15.11
C ASP A 88 10.38 0.20 -15.56
N VAL A 89 11.49 0.81 -15.09
CA VAL A 89 11.87 2.17 -15.47
C VAL A 89 13.38 2.25 -15.69
N ASP A 90 13.78 2.15 -16.95
CA ASP A 90 15.16 2.31 -17.38
C ASP A 90 15.50 3.76 -17.70
N CYS A 91 16.56 4.28 -17.09
CA CYS A 91 17.00 5.66 -17.31
C CYS A 91 18.43 5.72 -17.81
N PHE A 92 18.65 6.49 -18.87
CA PHE A 92 19.95 6.72 -19.46
C PHE A 92 20.24 8.22 -19.60
N LYS A 93 21.52 8.55 -19.65
CA LYS A 93 21.96 9.93 -19.90
C LYS A 93 21.78 10.23 -21.39
N ALA A 94 21.16 11.36 -21.70
CA ALA A 94 20.91 11.83 -23.06
C ALA A 94 21.37 13.29 -23.17
N GLY A 95 22.59 13.48 -23.68
CA GLY A 95 23.26 14.78 -23.70
C GLY A 95 23.50 15.33 -22.27
N PHE A 96 23.02 16.55 -22.02
CA PHE A 96 23.10 17.20 -20.71
C PHE A 96 22.01 16.79 -19.72
N GLY A 97 21.07 15.94 -20.13
CA GLY A 97 19.95 15.49 -19.30
C GLY A 97 19.84 13.97 -19.21
N PHE A 98 18.70 13.54 -18.69
CA PHE A 98 18.30 12.16 -18.53
C PHE A 98 17.03 11.89 -19.31
N ARG A 99 16.95 10.71 -19.90
CA ARG A 99 15.74 10.19 -20.52
C ARG A 99 15.42 8.84 -19.89
N CYS A 100 14.15 8.62 -19.58
CA CYS A 100 13.71 7.38 -18.96
C CYS A 100 12.62 6.70 -19.80
N ALA A 101 12.74 5.40 -19.95
CA ALA A 101 11.73 4.48 -20.45
C ALA A 101 10.86 4.03 -19.28
N ALA A 102 9.55 3.94 -19.47
CA ALA A 102 8.65 3.25 -18.55
C ALA A 102 7.90 2.14 -19.29
N SER A 103 7.95 0.93 -18.74
CA SER A 103 7.30 -0.26 -19.26
C SER A 103 6.47 -0.92 -18.18
N ALA A 104 5.20 -1.23 -18.47
CA ALA A 104 4.36 -2.02 -17.58
C ALA A 104 3.12 -2.57 -18.29
N LYS A 105 2.52 -3.62 -17.72
CA LYS A 105 1.18 -4.11 -18.08
C LYS A 105 0.10 -3.35 -17.30
N PRO A 106 -0.85 -2.67 -17.97
CA PRO A 106 -1.98 -2.04 -17.31
C PRO A 106 -2.84 -3.07 -16.57
N CYS A 107 -3.19 -2.79 -15.31
CA CYS A 107 -4.09 -3.62 -14.53
C CYS A 107 -5.03 -2.78 -13.65
N ILE A 108 -6.17 -3.36 -13.29
CA ILE A 108 -7.14 -2.83 -12.32
C ILE A 108 -7.41 -3.83 -11.21
#